data_AF-A0A135IA55-F1
#
_entry.id   AF-A0A135IA55-F1
#
_cell.length_a   1.000
_cell.length_b   1.000
_cell.length_c   1.000
_cell.angle_alpha   90.00
_cell.angle_beta   90.00
_cell.angle_gamma   90.00
#
_symmetry.space_group_name_H-M   'P 1'
#
loop_
_entity.id
_entity.type
_entity.pdbx_description
1 polymer ?
#
loop_
_entity_poly.entity_id
_entity_poly.type
_entity_poly.pdbx_seq_one_letter_code
_entity_poly.pdbx_strand_id
1 'polypeptide(L)'
;MKFESSTPKRNYLAKMPAKYRLVLGLFIMVQLFVLSPPVQSSALNDANVRQFGHSDYYGELSPTQVYALILSVDALVTYYAEQTHPERVTYLPTKLFEVQGYRPEDVFVALGRLSDLVDLLAAKHGVTKTQRIQRENEIAIPAEVFLQAAECLDTLALILRQTNENGSYGDFYAVSHGITLTPKTPSDVFSLVDLIERRLRLLSHEERNLDE
;
A
#
# COMPACT_ATOMS: atom_id res chain seq x y z
N MET A 1 73.84 -35.33 3.15
CA MET A 1 74.06 -35.61 1.71
C MET A 1 74.04 -34.28 0.96
N LYS A 2 75.10 -34.03 0.18
CA LYS A 2 75.33 -32.88 -0.72
C LYS A 2 74.75 -33.17 -2.12
N PHE A 3 74.79 -32.13 -2.97
CA PHE A 3 74.63 -32.03 -4.46
C PHE A 3 73.39 -31.20 -4.85
N GLU A 4 73.56 -29.91 -5.23
CA GLU A 4 73.89 -29.37 -6.58
C GLU A 4 72.73 -29.57 -7.58
N SER A 5 72.39 -28.70 -8.53
CA SER A 5 72.73 -27.32 -8.92
C SER A 5 71.84 -26.97 -10.16
N SER A 6 71.72 -25.68 -10.49
CA SER A 6 71.43 -25.14 -11.85
C SER A 6 69.99 -25.32 -12.40
N THR A 7 69.32 -24.38 -13.08
CA THR A 7 69.67 -23.22 -13.93
C THR A 7 68.40 -22.36 -14.16
N PRO A 8 68.50 -21.13 -14.74
CA PRO A 8 67.46 -20.10 -14.68
C PRO A 8 66.44 -20.16 -15.84
N LYS A 9 65.16 -19.91 -15.54
CA LYS A 9 64.13 -19.67 -16.57
C LYS A 9 64.29 -18.27 -17.17
N ARG A 10 64.73 -18.25 -18.43
CA ARG A 10 64.78 -17.09 -19.34
C ARG A 10 63.44 -16.32 -19.35
N ASN A 11 63.49 -15.03 -19.05
CA ASN A 11 62.41 -14.08 -19.27
C ASN A 11 62.23 -13.81 -20.77
N TYR A 12 61.20 -14.42 -21.38
CA TYR A 12 60.85 -14.24 -22.80
C TYR A 12 60.03 -12.96 -23.09
N LEU A 13 59.81 -12.10 -22.10
CA LEU A 13 58.90 -10.94 -22.22
C LEU A 13 59.54 -9.66 -22.82
N ALA A 14 60.83 -9.70 -23.18
CA ALA A 14 61.57 -8.50 -23.60
C ALA A 14 61.62 -8.25 -25.11
N LYS A 15 60.90 -9.01 -25.95
CA LYS A 15 60.83 -8.76 -27.40
C LYS A 15 59.40 -8.91 -27.92
N MET A 16 58.54 -7.95 -27.59
CA MET A 16 57.30 -7.76 -28.34
C MET A 16 57.16 -6.30 -28.80
N PRO A 17 56.73 -6.06 -30.05
CA PRO A 17 56.54 -4.72 -30.59
C PRO A 17 55.44 -3.96 -29.83
N ALA A 18 55.66 -2.67 -29.58
CA ALA A 18 54.80 -1.81 -28.74
C ALA A 18 53.31 -1.81 -29.14
N LYS A 19 52.99 -2.09 -30.40
CA LYS A 19 51.62 -2.11 -30.94
C LYS A 19 50.77 -3.27 -30.41
N TYR A 20 51.39 -4.35 -29.91
CA TYR A 20 50.68 -5.51 -29.35
C TYR A 20 50.48 -5.43 -27.83
N ARG A 21 51.17 -4.51 -27.14
CA ARG A 21 50.97 -4.27 -25.70
C ARG A 21 49.64 -3.56 -25.40
N LEU A 22 49.16 -2.75 -26.34
CA LEU A 22 47.92 -1.99 -26.20
C LEU A 22 46.68 -2.87 -26.47
N VAL A 23 46.77 -3.83 -27.40
CA VAL A 23 45.68 -4.77 -27.71
C VAL A 23 45.53 -5.86 -26.65
N LEU A 24 46.63 -6.32 -26.05
CA LEU A 24 46.58 -7.32 -24.97
C LEU A 24 46.06 -6.72 -23.64
N GLY A 25 46.35 -5.44 -23.37
CA GLY A 25 45.80 -4.73 -22.20
C GLY A 25 44.28 -4.51 -22.29
N LEU A 26 43.76 -4.20 -23.48
CA LEU A 26 42.33 -3.99 -23.69
C LEU A 26 41.53 -5.30 -23.54
N PHE A 27 42.11 -6.44 -23.94
CA PHE A 27 41.45 -7.75 -23.86
C PHE A 27 41.35 -8.28 -22.43
N ILE A 28 42.30 -7.95 -21.56
CA ILE A 28 42.24 -8.34 -20.13
C ILE A 28 41.25 -7.46 -19.35
N MET A 29 41.07 -6.19 -19.74
CA MET A 29 40.12 -5.31 -19.04
C MET A 29 38.65 -5.63 -19.35
N VAL A 30 38.34 -6.13 -20.54
CA VAL A 30 36.96 -6.56 -20.91
C VAL A 30 36.60 -7.92 -20.31
N GLN A 31 37.58 -8.81 -20.08
CA GLN A 31 37.34 -10.13 -19.47
C GLN A 31 37.17 -10.06 -17.93
N LEU A 32 37.59 -8.96 -17.28
CA LEU A 32 37.39 -8.77 -15.84
C LEU A 32 36.01 -8.22 -15.46
N PHE A 33 35.17 -7.86 -16.42
CA PHE A 33 33.80 -7.35 -16.16
C PHE A 33 32.69 -8.40 -16.33
N VAL A 34 33.02 -9.61 -16.79
CA VAL A 34 32.03 -10.69 -17.09
C VAL A 34 32.13 -11.87 -16.12
N LEU A 35 33.04 -11.81 -15.14
CA LEU A 35 33.29 -12.87 -14.15
C LEU A 35 33.17 -12.37 -12.70
N SER A 36 32.33 -11.37 -12.46
CA SER A 36 31.80 -11.14 -11.11
C SER A 36 30.93 -12.36 -10.77
N PRO A 37 31.24 -13.17 -9.75
CA PRO A 37 30.23 -14.07 -9.21
C PRO A 37 29.01 -13.20 -8.82
N PRO A 38 27.76 -13.69 -8.98
CA PRO A 38 26.67 -13.02 -8.31
C PRO A 38 27.09 -12.90 -6.85
N VAL A 39 27.11 -11.67 -6.34
CA VAL A 39 27.17 -11.45 -4.89
C VAL A 39 25.88 -12.07 -4.39
N GLN A 40 25.98 -13.36 -4.06
CA GLN A 40 25.07 -14.02 -3.15
C GLN A 40 25.23 -13.20 -1.87
N SER A 41 24.24 -12.35 -1.62
CA SER A 41 23.93 -11.82 -0.31
C SER A 41 23.64 -13.01 0.59
N SER A 42 24.71 -13.69 1.02
CA SER A 42 24.67 -14.68 2.07
C SER A 42 24.27 -13.96 3.35
N ALA A 43 22.98 -14.03 3.64
CA ALA A 43 22.46 -14.36 4.95
C ALA A 43 23.35 -13.92 6.12
N LEU A 44 23.31 -12.62 6.41
CA LEU A 44 23.42 -12.09 7.77
C LEU A 44 22.09 -11.41 8.11
N ASN A 45 21.01 -12.16 8.01
CA ASN A 45 19.70 -11.77 8.52
C ASN A 45 19.06 -13.01 9.13
N ASP A 46 19.66 -13.50 10.20
CA ASP A 46 18.96 -14.39 11.11
C ASP A 46 19.21 -13.94 12.54
N ALA A 47 18.10 -13.87 13.28
CA ALA A 47 17.96 -13.53 14.69
C ALA A 47 18.00 -12.03 15.09
N ASN A 48 17.03 -11.23 14.63
CA ASN A 48 16.27 -10.25 15.46
C ASN A 48 15.42 -9.22 14.69
N VAL A 49 15.03 -9.46 13.42
CA VAL A 49 13.80 -8.81 12.96
C VAL A 49 12.66 -9.63 13.56
N ARG A 50 12.28 -9.30 14.79
CA ARG A 50 10.91 -9.57 15.23
C ARG A 50 10.05 -8.82 14.22
N GLN A 51 9.50 -9.57 13.27
CA GLN A 51 8.47 -9.08 12.38
C GLN A 51 7.28 -8.86 13.32
N PHE A 52 7.23 -7.68 13.93
CA PHE A 52 6.15 -7.30 14.83
C PHE A 52 4.87 -7.37 14.01
N GLY A 53 3.87 -8.11 14.52
CA GLY A 53 2.61 -8.23 13.81
C GLY A 53 1.85 -6.91 13.82
N HIS A 54 0.92 -6.68 12.90
CA HIS A 54 0.05 -5.50 12.87
C HIS A 54 -0.66 -5.27 14.21
N SER A 55 -0.97 -6.34 14.96
CA SER A 55 -1.52 -6.25 16.32
C SER A 55 -0.56 -5.62 17.34
N ASP A 56 0.75 -5.77 17.17
CA ASP A 56 1.75 -5.30 18.14
C ASP A 56 1.98 -3.78 18.02
N TYR A 57 1.73 -3.19 16.85
CA TYR A 57 1.91 -1.76 16.59
C TYR A 57 0.75 -0.90 17.08
N TYR A 58 -0.48 -1.41 16.97
CA TYR A 58 -1.70 -0.62 17.22
C TYR A 58 -2.45 -1.03 18.49
N GLY A 59 -2.00 -2.09 19.16
CA GLY A 59 -2.67 -2.63 20.35
C GLY A 59 -3.99 -3.33 20.00
N GLU A 60 -4.77 -3.64 21.03
CA GLU A 60 -6.06 -4.30 20.87
C GLU A 60 -7.11 -3.32 20.30
N LEU A 61 -7.32 -3.39 18.98
CA LEU A 61 -8.33 -2.61 18.28
C LEU A 61 -9.70 -3.30 18.37
N SER A 62 -10.69 -2.56 18.86
CA SER A 62 -12.09 -2.98 18.93
C SER A 62 -12.86 -2.64 17.65
N PRO A 63 -13.94 -3.37 17.32
CA PRO A 63 -14.82 -3.01 16.21
C PRO A 63 -15.39 -1.59 16.34
N THR A 64 -15.58 -1.08 17.56
CA THR A 64 -16.01 0.29 17.80
C THR A 64 -15.01 1.33 17.29
N GLN A 65 -13.71 1.09 17.49
CA GLN A 65 -12.65 1.98 16.97
C GLN A 65 -12.58 1.93 15.44
N VAL A 66 -12.71 0.74 14.86
CA VAL A 66 -12.82 0.59 13.40
C VAL A 66 -14.05 1.34 12.88
N TYR A 67 -15.21 1.16 13.51
CA TYR A 67 -16.44 1.86 13.13
C TYR A 67 -16.27 3.39 13.16
N ALA A 68 -15.61 3.93 14.19
CA ALA A 68 -15.34 5.36 14.32
C ALA A 68 -14.47 5.89 13.16
N LEU A 69 -13.48 5.12 12.71
CA LEU A 69 -12.68 5.45 11.54
C LEU A 69 -13.52 5.40 10.26
N ILE A 70 -14.37 4.38 10.09
CA ILE A 70 -15.24 4.28 8.92
C ILE A 70 -16.26 5.43 8.85
N LEU A 71 -16.73 5.98 9.98
CA LEU A 71 -17.53 7.22 9.97
C LEU A 71 -16.79 8.40 9.35
N SER A 72 -15.47 8.46 9.53
CA SER A 72 -14.62 9.48 8.92
C SER A 72 -14.57 9.31 7.41
N VAL A 73 -14.49 8.05 6.94
CA VAL A 73 -14.58 7.70 5.52
C VAL A 73 -15.93 8.09 4.94
N ASP A 74 -17.03 7.78 5.63
CA ASP A 74 -18.38 8.15 5.20
C ASP A 74 -18.57 9.67 5.09
N ALA A 75 -18.03 10.42 6.05
CA ALA A 75 -18.06 11.86 6.05
C ALA A 75 -17.28 12.45 4.85
N LEU A 76 -16.08 11.92 4.53
CA LEU A 76 -15.33 12.35 3.35
C LEU A 76 -16.09 12.03 2.05
N VAL A 77 -16.71 10.86 1.95
CA VAL A 77 -17.49 10.49 0.75
C VAL A 77 -18.71 11.39 0.58
N THR A 78 -19.40 11.71 1.68
CA THR A 78 -20.53 12.65 1.65
C THR A 78 -20.07 14.04 1.22
N TYR A 79 -18.97 14.54 1.81
CA TYR A 79 -18.40 15.82 1.44
C TYR A 79 -17.95 15.85 -0.03
N TYR A 80 -17.31 14.79 -0.52
CA TYR A 80 -16.96 14.64 -1.93
C TYR A 80 -18.19 14.75 -2.83
N ALA A 81 -19.28 14.06 -2.49
CA ALA A 81 -20.53 14.15 -3.25
C ALA A 81 -21.10 15.56 -3.26
N GLU A 82 -21.09 16.27 -2.12
CA GLU A 82 -21.55 17.66 -2.03
C GLU A 82 -20.73 18.61 -2.89
N GLN A 83 -19.41 18.39 -3.00
CA GLN A 83 -18.53 19.26 -3.80
C GLN A 83 -18.59 18.96 -5.29
N THR A 84 -18.74 17.70 -5.68
CA THR A 84 -18.58 17.26 -7.09
C THR A 84 -19.88 16.87 -7.79
N HIS A 85 -20.90 16.45 -7.03
CA HIS A 85 -22.20 15.99 -7.52
C HIS A 85 -23.35 16.47 -6.61
N PRO A 86 -23.49 17.79 -6.35
CA PRO A 86 -24.45 18.32 -5.37
C PRO A 86 -25.91 17.91 -5.66
N GLU A 87 -26.28 17.76 -6.92
CA GLU A 87 -27.59 17.31 -7.37
C GLU A 87 -27.89 15.84 -7.00
N ARG A 88 -26.87 15.05 -6.70
CA ARG A 88 -27.00 13.61 -6.40
C ARG A 88 -27.05 13.28 -4.91
N VAL A 89 -26.67 14.22 -4.05
CA VAL A 89 -26.58 14.01 -2.60
C VAL A 89 -27.89 13.47 -2.03
N THR A 90 -29.04 13.95 -2.53
CA THR A 90 -30.38 13.52 -2.10
C THR A 90 -30.75 12.10 -2.51
N TYR A 91 -30.09 11.54 -3.54
CA TYR A 91 -30.31 10.18 -4.03
C TYR A 91 -29.32 9.17 -3.43
N LEU A 92 -28.34 9.64 -2.66
CA LEU A 92 -27.39 8.76 -2.01
C LEU A 92 -28.13 7.84 -1.01
N PRO A 93 -27.83 6.53 -1.02
CA PRO A 93 -28.38 5.62 -0.04
C PRO A 93 -28.07 6.10 1.38
N THR A 94 -29.05 6.04 2.27
CA THR A 94 -28.90 6.45 3.68
C THR A 94 -29.12 5.28 4.65
N LYS A 95 -29.75 4.20 4.18
CA LYS A 95 -30.11 3.06 5.02
C LYS A 95 -29.00 2.00 5.04
N LEU A 96 -28.59 1.64 6.25
CA LEU A 96 -27.74 0.48 6.53
C LEU A 96 -28.51 -0.81 6.25
N PHE A 97 -27.84 -1.80 5.67
CA PHE A 97 -28.36 -3.16 5.66
C PHE A 97 -27.96 -3.87 6.94
N GLU A 98 -28.95 -4.29 7.72
CA GLU A 98 -28.70 -5.02 8.95
C GLU A 98 -28.23 -6.43 8.61
N VAL A 99 -27.03 -6.75 9.07
CA VAL A 99 -26.44 -8.09 8.97
C VAL A 99 -26.03 -8.59 10.35
N GLN A 100 -25.89 -9.90 10.50
CA GLN A 100 -25.61 -10.56 11.78
C GLN A 100 -24.54 -11.65 11.56
N GLY A 101 -23.72 -11.89 12.58
CA GLY A 101 -22.73 -12.98 12.58
C GLY A 101 -21.45 -12.73 11.76
N TYR A 102 -21.21 -11.50 11.32
CA TYR A 102 -20.02 -11.13 10.56
C TYR A 102 -18.77 -11.09 11.44
N ARG A 103 -17.62 -11.35 10.82
CA ARG A 103 -16.29 -11.40 11.42
C ARG A 103 -15.40 -10.30 10.83
N PRO A 104 -14.25 -9.98 11.46
CA PRO A 104 -13.30 -9.02 10.89
C PRO A 104 -12.88 -9.35 9.45
N GLU A 105 -12.75 -10.63 9.10
CA GLU A 105 -12.49 -11.11 7.74
C GLU A 105 -13.53 -10.60 6.72
N ASP A 106 -14.82 -10.68 7.05
CA ASP A 106 -15.88 -10.21 6.16
C ASP A 106 -15.81 -8.70 5.93
N VAL A 107 -15.46 -7.95 6.98
CA VAL A 107 -15.23 -6.50 6.90
C VAL A 107 -13.99 -6.20 6.06
N PHE A 108 -12.91 -6.96 6.21
CA PHE A 108 -11.68 -6.79 5.43
C PHE A 108 -11.94 -6.96 3.93
N VAL A 109 -12.70 -8.00 3.56
CA VAL A 109 -13.11 -8.24 2.16
C VAL A 109 -13.97 -7.08 1.63
N ALA A 110 -14.92 -6.59 2.43
CA ALA A 110 -15.75 -5.44 2.06
C ALA A 110 -14.91 -4.16 1.85
N LEU A 111 -13.93 -3.92 2.72
CA LEU A 111 -12.97 -2.82 2.58
C LEU A 111 -12.09 -2.98 1.35
N GLY A 112 -11.75 -4.20 0.93
CA GLY A 112 -11.07 -4.46 -0.33
C GLY A 112 -11.89 -3.93 -1.52
N ARG A 113 -13.19 -4.24 -1.57
CA ARG A 113 -14.09 -3.72 -2.63
C ARG A 113 -14.24 -2.20 -2.57
N LEU A 114 -14.31 -1.64 -1.36
CA LEU A 114 -14.33 -0.19 -1.17
C LEU A 114 -13.03 0.45 -1.69
N SER A 115 -11.88 -0.14 -1.38
CA SER A 115 -10.56 0.32 -1.84
C SER A 115 -10.46 0.31 -3.37
N ASP A 116 -11.06 -0.69 -4.03
CA ASP A 116 -11.10 -0.74 -5.49
C ASP A 116 -11.90 0.43 -6.09
N LEU A 117 -13.01 0.84 -5.45
CA LEU A 117 -13.77 2.01 -5.88
C LEU A 117 -13.02 3.32 -5.61
N VAL A 118 -12.35 3.42 -4.46
CA VAL A 118 -11.49 4.57 -4.14
C VAL A 118 -10.35 4.67 -5.14
N ASP A 119 -9.75 3.55 -5.57
CA ASP A 119 -8.69 3.55 -6.59
C ASP A 119 -9.18 4.00 -7.97
N LEU A 120 -10.42 3.69 -8.33
CA LEU A 120 -11.02 4.21 -9.57
C LEU A 120 -11.14 5.74 -9.51
N LEU A 121 -11.57 6.28 -8.36
CA LEU A 121 -11.59 7.73 -8.14
C LEU A 121 -10.18 8.32 -8.11
N ALA A 122 -9.22 7.68 -7.44
CA ALA A 122 -7.84 8.13 -7.37
C ALA A 122 -7.22 8.24 -8.76
N ALA A 123 -7.43 7.22 -9.60
CA ALA A 123 -6.96 7.23 -10.99
C ALA A 123 -7.55 8.39 -11.80
N LYS A 124 -8.84 8.70 -11.60
CA LYS A 124 -9.51 9.83 -12.27
C LYS A 124 -8.89 11.18 -11.88
N HIS A 125 -8.56 11.34 -10.61
CA HIS A 125 -7.99 12.58 -10.06
C HIS A 125 -6.45 12.64 -10.10
N GLY A 126 -5.79 11.66 -10.73
CA GLY A 126 -4.33 11.62 -10.84
C GLY A 126 -3.62 11.40 -9.50
N VAL A 127 -4.30 10.81 -8.52
CA VAL A 127 -3.78 10.53 -7.18
C VAL A 127 -3.26 9.08 -7.10
N THR A 128 -2.28 8.85 -6.23
CA THR A 128 -1.79 7.51 -5.91
C THR A 128 -2.92 6.62 -5.40
N LYS A 129 -2.94 5.36 -5.84
CA LYS A 129 -3.91 4.36 -5.38
C LYS A 129 -3.72 4.02 -3.90
N THR A 130 -4.79 3.55 -3.29
CA THR A 130 -4.86 3.07 -1.91
C THR A 130 -3.84 1.95 -1.70
N GLN A 131 -3.00 2.07 -0.67
CA GLN A 131 -2.10 0.98 -0.32
C GLN A 131 -2.91 -0.22 0.18
N ARG A 132 -2.60 -1.41 -0.35
CA ARG A 132 -3.26 -2.65 0.10
C ARG A 132 -2.51 -3.24 1.28
N ILE A 133 -3.22 -3.47 2.37
CA ILE A 133 -2.71 -4.18 3.53
C ILE A 133 -2.62 -5.66 3.18
N GLN A 134 -1.44 -6.23 3.35
CA GLN A 134 -1.23 -7.68 3.22
C GLN A 134 -1.58 -8.33 4.54
N ARG A 135 -2.44 -9.34 4.50
CA ARG A 135 -2.75 -10.11 5.70
C ARG A 135 -1.56 -10.94 6.14
N GLU A 136 -1.33 -11.00 7.44
CA GLU A 136 -0.28 -11.84 8.02
C GLU A 136 -0.69 -13.31 8.04
N ASN A 137 -1.99 -13.57 8.23
CA ASN A 137 -2.56 -14.90 8.36
C ASN A 137 -3.80 -15.05 7.48
N GLU A 138 -4.35 -16.27 7.41
CA GLU A 138 -5.56 -16.56 6.63
C GLU A 138 -6.81 -15.82 7.15
N ILE A 139 -6.84 -15.47 8.44
CA ILE A 139 -7.96 -14.79 9.09
C ILE A 139 -7.55 -13.36 9.38
N ALA A 140 -8.31 -12.39 8.85
CA ALA A 140 -8.03 -10.99 9.14
C ALA A 140 -8.25 -10.65 10.61
N ILE A 141 -7.37 -9.80 11.14
CA ILE A 141 -7.50 -9.23 12.49
C ILE A 141 -8.05 -7.80 12.44
N PRO A 142 -8.67 -7.29 13.52
CA PRO A 142 -9.21 -5.92 13.55
C PRO A 142 -8.19 -4.83 13.19
N ALA A 143 -6.90 -5.05 13.50
CA ALA A 143 -5.84 -4.12 13.14
C ALA A 143 -5.67 -3.99 11.62
N GLU A 144 -5.72 -5.09 10.87
CA GLU A 144 -5.62 -5.06 9.41
C GLU A 144 -6.85 -4.37 8.79
N VAL A 145 -8.04 -4.59 9.36
CA VAL A 145 -9.27 -3.90 8.97
C VAL A 145 -9.15 -2.39 9.20
N PHE A 146 -8.65 -2.00 10.38
CA PHE A 146 -8.43 -0.60 10.72
C PHE A 146 -7.43 0.07 9.76
N LEU A 147 -6.32 -0.61 9.45
CA LEU A 147 -5.31 -0.10 8.54
C LEU A 147 -5.84 0.06 7.12
N GLN A 148 -6.56 -0.93 6.60
CA GLN A 148 -7.14 -0.83 5.26
C GLN A 148 -8.15 0.32 5.18
N ALA A 149 -8.93 0.55 6.25
CA ALA A 149 -9.83 1.68 6.36
C ALA A 149 -9.09 3.04 6.39
N ALA A 150 -7.95 3.12 7.09
CA ALA A 150 -7.13 4.32 7.15
C ALA A 150 -6.54 4.66 5.78
N GLU A 151 -6.03 3.67 5.04
CA GLU A 151 -5.53 3.87 3.68
C GLU A 151 -6.62 4.41 2.73
N CYS A 152 -7.85 3.91 2.84
CA CYS A 152 -8.99 4.45 2.10
C CYS A 152 -9.26 5.92 2.46
N LEU A 153 -9.23 6.26 3.76
CA LEU A 153 -9.43 7.62 4.25
C LEU A 153 -8.37 8.58 3.69
N ASP A 154 -7.11 8.19 3.78
CA ASP A 154 -5.96 8.98 3.32
C ASP A 154 -6.07 9.25 1.82
N THR A 155 -6.41 8.22 1.04
CA THR A 155 -6.56 8.35 -0.42
C THR A 155 -7.72 9.26 -0.79
N LEU A 156 -8.87 9.15 -0.10
CA LEU A 156 -10.01 10.07 -0.29
C LEU A 156 -9.67 11.51 0.08
N ALA A 157 -8.90 11.72 1.16
CA ALA A 157 -8.46 13.05 1.54
C ALA A 157 -7.52 13.66 0.49
N LEU A 158 -6.64 12.85 -0.12
CA LEU A 158 -5.79 13.29 -1.22
C LEU A 158 -6.59 13.64 -2.49
N ILE A 159 -7.61 12.84 -2.82
CA ILE A 159 -8.55 13.14 -3.92
C ILE A 159 -9.21 14.50 -3.67
N LEU A 160 -9.75 14.71 -2.47
CA LEU A 160 -10.44 15.95 -2.13
C LEU A 160 -9.52 17.17 -2.22
N ARG A 161 -8.27 17.04 -1.77
CA ARG A 161 -7.26 18.08 -1.88
C ARG A 161 -6.95 18.47 -3.33
N GLN A 162 -6.99 17.52 -4.26
CA GLN A 162 -6.87 17.82 -5.70
C GLN A 162 -8.10 18.54 -6.25
N THR A 163 -9.29 18.20 -5.76
CA THR A 163 -10.53 18.85 -6.21
C THR A 163 -10.77 20.24 -5.61
N ASN A 164 -10.21 20.53 -4.43
CA ASN A 164 -10.44 21.79 -3.74
C ASN A 164 -9.15 22.27 -3.02
N GLU A 165 -8.42 23.18 -3.67
CA GLU A 165 -7.08 23.61 -3.23
C GLU A 165 -7.03 24.28 -1.84
N ASN A 166 -8.18 24.74 -1.32
CA ASN A 166 -8.25 25.51 -0.07
C ASN A 166 -8.92 24.75 1.10
N GLY A 167 -9.26 23.47 0.92
CA GLY A 167 -9.91 22.68 1.96
C GLY A 167 -8.96 22.25 3.09
N SER A 168 -9.42 22.33 4.35
CA SER A 168 -8.80 21.66 5.49
C SER A 168 -9.45 20.29 5.68
N TYR A 169 -8.68 19.22 5.55
CA TYR A 169 -9.18 17.84 5.66
C TYR A 169 -8.77 17.15 6.97
N GLY A 170 -8.03 17.85 7.85
CA GLY A 170 -7.62 17.32 9.15
C GLY A 170 -8.81 17.01 10.07
N ASP A 171 -9.91 17.76 9.92
CA ASP A 171 -11.10 17.62 10.76
C ASP A 171 -11.78 16.25 10.59
N PHE A 172 -11.62 15.61 9.43
CA PHE A 172 -12.18 14.27 9.20
C PHE A 172 -11.49 13.20 10.05
N TYR A 173 -10.22 13.38 10.42
CA TYR A 173 -9.53 12.46 11.33
C TYR A 173 -10.00 12.61 12.78
N ALA A 174 -10.56 13.77 13.13
CA ALA A 174 -11.04 14.06 14.48
C ALA A 174 -12.40 13.41 14.80
N VAL A 175 -13.19 13.05 13.78
CA VAL A 175 -14.50 12.37 13.93
C VAL A 175 -14.35 11.06 14.73
N SER A 176 -13.22 10.38 14.59
CA SER A 176 -12.93 9.11 15.26
C SER A 176 -12.65 9.22 16.77
N HIS A 177 -12.32 10.42 17.29
CA HIS A 177 -11.81 10.60 18.66
C HIS A 177 -12.83 11.18 19.65
N GLY A 178 -13.99 11.65 19.20
CA GLY A 178 -14.91 12.45 20.03
C GLY A 178 -16.28 11.82 20.35
N ILE A 179 -16.63 10.67 19.76
CA ILE A 179 -17.98 10.11 19.90
C ILE A 179 -17.95 8.95 20.90
N THR A 180 -18.70 9.08 22.00
CA THR A 180 -19.05 7.94 22.86
C THR A 180 -19.97 7.03 22.08
N LEU A 181 -19.39 6.12 21.30
CA LEU A 181 -20.13 5.15 20.52
C LEU A 181 -20.63 4.03 21.44
N THR A 182 -21.87 3.61 21.22
CA THR A 182 -22.32 2.32 21.73
C THR A 182 -21.40 1.23 21.20
N PRO A 183 -21.08 0.19 22.00
CA PRO A 183 -20.23 -0.91 21.54
C PRO A 183 -20.72 -1.46 20.21
N LYS A 184 -19.84 -1.47 19.21
CA LYS A 184 -20.14 -1.96 17.86
C LYS A 184 -19.62 -3.37 17.67
N THR A 185 -20.25 -4.06 16.75
CA THR A 185 -19.88 -5.39 16.28
C THR A 185 -19.25 -5.30 14.89
N PRO A 186 -18.52 -6.32 14.43
CA PRO A 186 -18.06 -6.37 13.04
C PRO A 186 -19.19 -6.26 12.02
N SER A 187 -20.39 -6.77 12.36
CA SER A 187 -21.59 -6.60 11.52
C SER A 187 -21.96 -5.13 11.32
N ASP A 188 -21.90 -4.31 12.37
CA ASP A 188 -22.18 -2.87 12.26
C ASP A 188 -21.15 -2.18 11.35
N VAL A 189 -19.87 -2.54 11.49
CA VAL A 189 -18.79 -2.03 10.65
C VAL A 189 -19.03 -2.41 9.19
N PHE A 190 -19.34 -3.68 8.93
CA PHE A 190 -19.66 -4.16 7.59
C PHE A 190 -20.83 -3.39 6.98
N SER A 191 -21.93 -3.22 7.71
CA SER A 191 -23.10 -2.48 7.24
C SER A 191 -22.76 -1.06 6.81
N LEU A 192 -21.87 -0.39 7.54
CA LEU A 192 -21.44 0.96 7.20
C LEU A 192 -20.51 0.97 5.98
N VAL A 193 -19.57 0.02 5.90
CA VAL A 193 -18.71 -0.13 4.70
C VAL A 193 -19.54 -0.39 3.44
N ASP A 194 -20.54 -1.27 3.52
CA ASP A 194 -21.47 -1.54 2.41
C ASP A 194 -22.25 -0.27 1.99
N LEU A 195 -22.70 0.54 2.95
CA LEU A 195 -23.38 1.80 2.66
C LEU A 195 -22.47 2.75 1.86
N ILE A 196 -21.23 2.92 2.30
CA ILE A 196 -20.23 3.77 1.62
C ILE A 196 -19.93 3.21 0.23
N GLU A 197 -19.75 1.89 0.11
CA GLU A 197 -19.52 1.21 -1.17
C GLU A 197 -20.65 1.53 -2.17
N ARG A 198 -21.92 1.43 -1.74
CA ARG A 198 -23.08 1.75 -2.58
C ARG A 198 -23.14 3.23 -2.96
N ARG A 199 -22.78 4.15 -2.05
CA ARG A 199 -22.68 5.59 -2.35
C ARG A 199 -21.63 5.86 -3.42
N LEU A 200 -20.41 5.34 -3.24
CA LEU A 200 -19.33 5.52 -4.21
C LEU A 200 -19.68 4.90 -5.57
N ARG A 201 -20.28 3.70 -5.62
CA ARG A 201 -20.70 3.09 -6.88
C ARG A 201 -21.64 3.99 -7.69
N LEU A 202 -22.59 4.66 -7.04
CA LEU A 202 -23.51 5.59 -7.70
C LEU A 202 -22.77 6.83 -8.21
N LEU A 203 -21.88 7.40 -7.40
CA LEU A 203 -21.08 8.56 -7.81
C LEU A 203 -20.13 8.22 -8.98
N SER A 204 -19.59 6.99 -9.03
CA SER A 204 -18.66 6.56 -10.07
C SER A 204 -19.29 6.01 -11.35
N HIS A 205 -20.53 5.50 -11.32
CA HIS A 205 -21.16 4.92 -12.52
C HIS A 205 -21.56 5.99 -13.54
N GLU A 206 -22.00 7.15 -13.08
CA GLU A 206 -22.63 8.12 -13.96
C GLU A 206 -21.65 9.16 -14.50
N GLU A 207 -20.46 9.27 -13.90
CA GLU A 207 -19.34 9.99 -14.50
C GLU A 207 -18.91 9.38 -15.85
N ARG A 208 -19.03 8.06 -16.04
CA ARG A 208 -18.76 7.42 -17.33
C ARG A 208 -19.74 7.81 -18.43
N ASN A 209 -20.94 8.26 -18.08
CA ASN A 209 -21.96 8.67 -19.05
C ASN A 209 -21.85 10.16 -19.43
N LEU A 210 -20.96 10.93 -18.81
CA LEU A 210 -20.73 12.35 -19.12
C LEU A 210 -19.51 12.56 -20.04
N ASP A 211 -18.67 11.54 -20.17
CA ASP A 211 -17.48 11.53 -21.03
C ASP A 211 -17.72 10.84 -22.40
N GLU A 212 -18.97 10.43 -22.70
CA GLU A 212 -19.44 9.91 -24.00
C GLU A 212 -20.38 10.91 -24.69
#